data_AF-A0A7S3QV38-F1
#
_entry.id   AF-A0A7S3QV38-F1
#
_cell.length_a   1.000
_cell.length_b   1.000
_cell.length_c   1.000
_cell.angle_alpha   90.00
_cell.angle_beta   90.00
_cell.angle_gamma   90.00
#
_symmetry.space_group_name_H-M   'P 1'
#
loop_
_entity.id
_entity.type
_entity.pdbx_description
1 polymer ?
#
loop_
_entity_poly.entity_id
_entity_poly.type
_entity_poly.pdbx_seq_one_letter_code
_entity_poly.pdbx_strand_id
1 'polypeptide(L)'
;MSRCVETFAVFDIHVRLVVHWNLPGSLEGYYQESGRAGRDGLPAHSVLFYASQDRRSMEFLVNKAKKEAEAKKAAGAPTKGGAALGLSSMAQTAEEPDSGIVARSFAKVVEYAKQASCRRAALLAHFSEKYASSCRNCDFCNSPETVRSSLSALSLAEAQQAFQRTANRSFRMGASSGEGGEWQEGEEEG
;
A
#
# COMPACT_ATOMS: atom_id res chain seq x y z
N MET A 1 -2.07 -11.49 14.30
CA MET A 1 -3.10 -12.33 13.63
C MET A 1 -3.55 -11.60 12.38
N SER A 2 -3.73 -12.31 11.27
CA SER A 2 -4.20 -11.74 9.99
C SER A 2 -5.72 -11.97 9.82
N ARG A 3 -6.40 -11.22 8.94
CA ARG A 3 -7.86 -11.07 8.93
C ARG A 3 -8.46 -11.06 7.50
N CYS A 4 -9.62 -11.69 7.29
CA CYS A 4 -10.15 -12.07 5.96
C CYS A 4 -11.33 -11.22 5.43
N VAL A 5 -11.30 -10.73 4.17
CA VAL A 5 -12.41 -10.04 3.42
C VAL A 5 -12.14 -9.92 1.88
N GLU A 6 -13.17 -9.80 1.00
CA GLU A 6 -13.36 -10.56 -0.30
C GLU A 6 -13.62 -9.72 -1.61
N THR A 7 -13.59 -10.10 -2.94
CA THR A 7 -13.30 -11.28 -3.85
C THR A 7 -11.97 -11.11 -4.71
N PHE A 8 -11.67 -10.89 -6.04
CA PHE A 8 -12.08 -11.17 -7.45
C PHE A 8 -11.49 -12.59 -7.68
N ALA A 9 -10.67 -13.04 -8.64
CA ALA A 9 -9.74 -12.44 -9.61
C ALA A 9 -9.23 -13.46 -10.67
N VAL A 10 -9.88 -14.61 -10.88
CA VAL A 10 -9.62 -15.50 -12.03
C VAL A 10 -10.82 -15.49 -12.98
N PHE A 11 -10.63 -15.71 -14.28
CA PHE A 11 -11.70 -15.58 -15.30
C PHE A 11 -12.54 -16.86 -15.49
N ASP A 12 -12.29 -17.88 -14.68
CA ASP A 12 -13.13 -19.06 -14.49
C ASP A 12 -14.40 -18.71 -13.71
N ILE A 13 -15.49 -19.47 -13.87
CA ILE A 13 -16.75 -19.24 -13.15
C ILE A 13 -16.74 -19.82 -11.72
N HIS A 14 -15.94 -20.87 -11.47
CA HIS A 14 -15.89 -21.65 -10.24
C HIS A 14 -14.84 -21.19 -9.22
N VAL A 15 -14.32 -19.96 -9.38
CA VAL A 15 -13.33 -19.39 -8.47
C VAL A 15 -13.95 -19.17 -7.09
N ARG A 16 -13.43 -19.87 -6.06
CA ARG A 16 -13.91 -19.84 -4.66
C ARG A 16 -13.10 -18.97 -3.72
N LEU A 17 -11.83 -18.72 -4.01
CA LEU A 17 -10.94 -17.94 -3.15
C LEU A 17 -9.90 -17.22 -4.00
N VAL A 18 -9.60 -15.97 -3.65
CA VAL A 18 -8.38 -15.25 -4.05
C VAL A 18 -7.72 -14.65 -2.81
N VAL A 19 -6.40 -14.50 -2.80
CA VAL A 19 -5.66 -13.97 -1.66
C VAL A 19 -4.67 -12.93 -2.15
N HIS A 20 -4.85 -11.69 -1.70
CA HIS A 20 -3.85 -10.64 -1.83
C HIS A 20 -2.90 -10.80 -0.65
N TRP A 21 -1.77 -11.45 -0.91
CA TRP A 21 -0.74 -11.65 0.12
C TRP A 21 -0.02 -10.33 0.47
N ASN A 22 0.19 -9.47 -0.54
CA ASN A 22 0.70 -8.13 -0.38
C ASN A 22 -0.39 -7.10 -0.73
N LEU A 23 -0.20 -5.84 -0.33
CA LEU A 23 -1.15 -4.77 -0.60
C LEU A 23 -1.11 -4.36 -2.10
N PRO A 24 -2.25 -4.33 -2.81
CA PRO A 24 -2.29 -3.87 -4.20
C PRO A 24 -1.97 -2.37 -4.31
N GLY A 25 -1.53 -1.94 -5.49
CA GLY A 25 -1.11 -0.55 -5.74
C GLY A 25 -2.23 0.49 -5.76
N SER A 26 -3.49 0.06 -5.90
CA SER A 26 -4.65 0.93 -6.02
C SER A 26 -5.93 0.22 -5.54
N LEU A 27 -6.94 0.98 -5.08
CA LEU A 27 -8.21 0.39 -4.64
C LEU A 27 -9.10 -0.04 -5.83
N GLU A 28 -8.83 0.52 -7.01
CA GLU A 28 -9.36 0.11 -8.31
C GLU A 28 -8.65 -1.14 -8.85
N GLY A 29 -7.38 -1.35 -8.48
CA GLY A 29 -6.63 -2.58 -8.73
C GLY A 29 -7.08 -3.70 -7.80
N TYR A 30 -7.26 -3.39 -6.50
CA TYR A 30 -8.05 -4.24 -5.61
C TYR A 30 -9.44 -4.49 -6.20
N TYR A 31 -10.14 -3.51 -6.77
CA TYR A 31 -11.41 -3.75 -7.49
C TYR A 31 -11.25 -4.27 -8.94
N GLN A 32 -10.05 -4.63 -9.40
CA GLN A 32 -9.72 -5.65 -10.43
C GLN A 32 -9.59 -7.08 -9.84
N GLU A 33 -9.34 -7.13 -8.52
CA GLU A 33 -8.84 -8.25 -7.72
C GLU A 33 -9.72 -8.64 -6.48
N SER A 34 -10.92 -8.01 -6.24
CA SER A 34 -12.06 -8.07 -5.25
C SER A 34 -13.58 -8.41 -5.67
N GLY A 35 -13.91 -9.15 -6.76
CA GLY A 35 -15.22 -9.48 -7.45
C GLY A 35 -15.40 -10.62 -8.57
N ARG A 36 -14.37 -11.24 -9.24
CA ARG A 36 -14.34 -12.32 -10.29
C ARG A 36 -14.48 -13.70 -9.64
N ALA A 37 -14.42 -13.82 -8.31
CA ALA A 37 -14.80 -15.04 -7.60
C ALA A 37 -16.29 -15.03 -7.33
N GLY A 38 -16.89 -16.22 -7.31
CA GLY A 38 -18.35 -16.38 -7.21
C GLY A 38 -19.09 -15.96 -8.48
N ARG A 39 -18.48 -16.07 -9.67
CA ARG A 39 -19.11 -15.71 -10.95
C ARG A 39 -20.24 -16.67 -11.38
N ASP A 40 -20.30 -17.86 -10.79
CA ASP A 40 -21.43 -18.79 -10.84
C ASP A 40 -22.50 -18.53 -9.74
N GLY A 41 -22.37 -17.45 -8.96
CA GLY A 41 -23.31 -17.07 -7.91
C GLY A 41 -23.22 -17.89 -6.61
N LEU A 42 -22.31 -18.87 -6.54
CA LEU A 42 -22.07 -19.64 -5.32
C LEU A 42 -21.21 -18.84 -4.32
N PRO A 43 -21.28 -19.17 -3.00
CA PRO A 43 -20.44 -18.54 -1.99
C PRO A 43 -18.96 -18.58 -2.36
N ALA A 44 -18.31 -17.42 -2.32
CA ALA A 44 -16.92 -17.26 -2.67
C ALA A 44 -16.27 -16.16 -1.83
N HIS A 45 -14.98 -16.32 -1.61
CA HIS A 45 -14.20 -15.64 -0.60
C HIS A 45 -13.00 -14.90 -1.19
N SER A 46 -12.39 -14.05 -0.38
CA SER A 46 -11.01 -13.62 -0.55
C SER A 46 -10.48 -13.00 0.71
N VAL A 47 -9.18 -12.73 0.70
CA VAL A 47 -8.45 -12.13 1.79
C VAL A 47 -7.55 -11.03 1.25
N LEU A 48 -7.69 -9.82 1.79
CA LEU A 48 -6.64 -8.80 1.76
C LEU A 48 -5.82 -8.92 3.05
N PHE A 49 -4.59 -9.43 2.96
CA PHE A 49 -3.67 -9.35 4.08
C PHE A 49 -3.02 -7.98 4.15
N TYR A 50 -2.94 -7.41 5.36
CA TYR A 50 -2.25 -6.17 5.66
C TYR A 50 -1.20 -6.42 6.74
N ALA A 51 0.05 -6.06 6.46
CA ALA A 51 1.02 -5.76 7.50
C ALA A 51 1.65 -4.38 7.28
N SER A 52 2.04 -3.76 8.38
CA SER A 52 2.75 -2.47 8.42
C SER A 52 4.19 -2.52 7.88
N GLN A 53 4.60 -3.70 7.41
CA GLN A 53 5.84 -3.95 6.69
C GLN A 53 5.58 -3.87 5.17
N ASP A 54 4.59 -4.59 4.64
CA ASP A 54 4.14 -4.46 3.24
C ASP A 54 3.79 -3.02 2.88
N ARG A 55 3.02 -2.35 3.76
CA ARG A 55 2.69 -0.92 3.57
C ARG A 55 3.94 -0.07 3.36
N ARG A 56 4.99 -0.30 4.15
CA ARG A 56 6.24 0.48 4.11
C ARG A 56 7.07 0.17 2.86
N SER A 57 7.09 -1.09 2.43
CA SER A 57 7.72 -1.51 1.17
C SER A 57 7.02 -0.88 -0.03
N MET A 58 5.68 -0.89 -0.05
CA MET A 58 4.89 -0.22 -1.09
C MET A 58 5.05 1.30 -1.06
N GLU A 59 4.99 1.93 0.12
CA GLU A 59 5.29 3.37 0.28
C GLU A 59 6.69 3.73 -0.23
N PHE A 60 7.70 2.87 -0.02
CA PHE A 60 9.05 3.08 -0.55
C PHE A 60 9.08 3.01 -2.08
N LEU A 61 8.45 1.98 -2.69
CA LEU A 61 8.38 1.82 -4.15
C LEU A 61 7.63 2.99 -4.81
N VAL A 62 6.48 3.39 -4.26
CA VAL A 62 5.68 4.54 -4.71
C VAL A 62 6.49 5.85 -4.61
N ASN A 63 7.18 6.10 -3.49
CA ASN A 63 8.01 7.29 -3.34
C ASN A 63 9.27 7.27 -4.23
N LYS A 64 9.82 6.09 -4.54
CA LYS A 64 10.92 5.93 -5.51
C LYS A 64 10.43 6.28 -6.92
N ALA A 65 9.35 5.66 -7.37
CA ALA A 65 8.75 5.93 -8.68
C ALA A 65 8.37 7.41 -8.85
N LYS A 66 7.86 8.04 -7.77
CA LYS A 66 7.62 9.49 -7.73
C LYS A 66 8.88 10.31 -7.96
N LYS A 67 9.97 10.05 -7.22
CA LYS A 67 11.24 10.77 -7.40
C LYS A 67 11.84 10.56 -8.79
N GLU A 68 11.70 9.37 -9.36
CA GLU A 68 12.16 9.06 -10.71
C GLU A 68 11.33 9.78 -11.78
N ALA A 69 10.01 9.90 -11.60
CA ALA A 69 9.15 10.72 -12.46
C ALA A 69 9.44 12.22 -12.33
N GLU A 70 9.69 12.72 -11.11
CA GLU A 70 10.08 14.11 -10.86
C GLU A 70 11.45 14.44 -11.47
N ALA A 71 12.43 13.54 -11.35
CA ALA A 71 13.75 13.69 -11.99
C ALA A 71 13.68 13.68 -13.53
N LYS A 72 12.88 12.77 -14.12
CA LYS A 72 12.61 12.76 -15.57
C LYS A 72 11.96 14.05 -16.05
N LYS A 73 10.99 14.59 -15.28
CA LYS A 73 10.34 15.88 -15.56
C LYS A 73 11.32 17.07 -15.44
N ALA A 74 12.27 17.01 -14.52
CA ALA A 74 13.28 18.05 -14.30
C ALA A 74 14.42 18.07 -15.33
N ALA A 75 14.71 16.96 -16.01
CA ALA A 75 15.79 16.85 -17.00
C ALA A 75 15.45 17.53 -18.34
N GLY A 76 14.22 17.31 -18.85
CA GLY A 76 13.77 17.79 -20.17
C GLY A 76 14.46 17.08 -21.36
N ALA A 77 13.85 16.93 -22.53
CA ALA A 77 12.44 17.08 -22.94
C ALA A 77 12.15 16.05 -24.08
N PRO A 78 10.97 16.07 -24.72
CA PRO A 78 10.88 16.92 -25.91
C PRO A 78 9.69 17.88 -25.89
N THR A 79 9.71 18.89 -26.77
CA THR A 79 8.78 20.01 -26.77
C THR A 79 7.91 20.07 -28.03
N LYS A 80 6.62 20.41 -27.81
CA LYS A 80 5.62 20.88 -28.79
C LYS A 80 5.18 19.89 -29.88
N GLY A 81 3.88 19.91 -30.18
CA GLY A 81 3.35 19.43 -31.47
C GLY A 81 3.35 20.55 -32.51
N GLY A 82 3.34 20.19 -33.80
CA GLY A 82 3.21 21.15 -34.90
C GLY A 82 3.46 20.55 -36.29
N ALA A 83 2.40 20.53 -37.11
CA ALA A 83 2.36 20.34 -38.57
C ALA A 83 2.60 18.94 -39.20
N ALA A 84 1.74 18.65 -40.19
CA ALA A 84 1.93 17.83 -41.40
C ALA A 84 1.87 16.27 -41.37
N LEU A 85 0.74 15.75 -41.90
CA LEU A 85 0.61 14.62 -42.85
C LEU A 85 0.78 13.13 -42.39
N GLY A 86 -0.31 12.56 -41.84
CA GLY A 86 -0.82 11.18 -42.08
C GLY A 86 0.02 9.94 -41.63
N LEU A 87 -0.53 8.74 -41.47
CA LEU A 87 -1.93 8.28 -41.37
C LEU A 87 -1.96 6.86 -40.71
N SER A 88 -2.81 6.65 -39.68
CA SER A 88 -3.17 5.34 -39.05
C SER A 88 -2.05 4.46 -38.44
N SER A 89 -2.25 3.75 -37.32
CA SER A 89 -3.29 3.82 -36.27
C SER A 89 -2.86 3.03 -35.03
N MET A 90 -3.26 3.50 -33.84
CA MET A 90 -3.21 2.75 -32.57
C MET A 90 -1.86 2.16 -32.12
N ALA A 91 -0.81 2.99 -32.16
CA ALA A 91 0.15 2.93 -31.06
C ALA A 91 -0.56 3.45 -29.79
N GLN A 92 -0.98 2.57 -28.90
CA GLN A 92 -1.46 2.97 -27.57
C GLN A 92 -0.27 3.47 -26.77
N THR A 93 -0.08 4.79 -26.73
CA THR A 93 0.79 5.42 -25.74
C THR A 93 0.20 5.16 -24.36
N ALA A 94 0.71 4.16 -23.67
CA ALA A 94 0.47 3.98 -22.25
C ALA A 94 1.07 5.19 -21.53
N GLU A 95 0.24 6.20 -21.24
CA GLU A 95 0.66 7.37 -20.48
C GLU A 95 1.01 6.90 -19.06
N GLU A 96 2.31 6.86 -18.76
CA GLU A 96 2.83 6.50 -17.44
C GLU A 96 2.07 7.28 -16.35
N PRO A 97 1.31 6.60 -15.48
CA PRO A 97 0.34 7.26 -14.61
C PRO A 97 1.08 8.22 -13.68
N ASP A 98 0.62 9.48 -13.61
CA ASP A 98 1.30 10.48 -12.79
C ASP A 98 1.50 9.95 -11.37
N SER A 99 2.75 9.97 -10.91
CA SER A 99 3.15 9.38 -9.63
C SER A 99 2.39 9.94 -8.42
N GLY A 100 1.82 11.15 -8.52
CA GLY A 100 0.89 11.68 -7.52
C GLY A 100 -0.45 10.92 -7.50
N ILE A 101 -0.95 10.45 -8.64
CA ILE A 101 -2.12 9.56 -8.73
C ILE A 101 -1.79 8.24 -8.03
N VAL A 102 -0.69 7.59 -8.39
CA VAL A 102 -0.28 6.29 -7.81
C VAL A 102 -0.19 6.37 -6.27
N ALA A 103 0.39 7.45 -5.74
CA ALA A 103 0.45 7.67 -4.29
C ALA A 103 -0.93 7.87 -3.63
N ARG A 104 -1.86 8.57 -4.30
CA ARG A 104 -3.24 8.74 -3.81
C ARG A 104 -4.04 7.43 -3.88
N SER A 105 -3.90 6.65 -4.95
CA SER A 105 -4.55 5.35 -5.12
C SER A 105 -4.07 4.32 -4.10
N PHE A 106 -2.77 4.26 -3.79
CA PHE A 106 -2.25 3.38 -2.74
C PHE A 106 -2.75 3.77 -1.35
N ALA A 107 -2.84 5.08 -1.05
CA ALA A 107 -3.37 5.56 0.22
C ALA A 107 -4.81 5.08 0.48
N LYS A 108 -5.63 4.95 -0.57
CA LYS A 108 -7.00 4.41 -0.48
C LYS A 108 -7.05 2.92 -0.12
N VAL A 109 -6.07 2.12 -0.55
CA VAL A 109 -5.94 0.70 -0.12
C VAL A 109 -5.64 0.62 1.39
N VAL A 110 -4.74 1.47 1.89
CA VAL A 110 -4.40 1.55 3.32
C VAL A 110 -5.60 2.02 4.15
N GLU A 111 -6.37 3.00 3.66
CA GLU A 111 -7.60 3.50 4.28
C GLU A 111 -8.66 2.37 4.38
N TYR A 112 -8.95 1.71 3.26
CA TYR A 112 -9.88 0.58 3.18
C TYR A 112 -9.52 -0.58 4.13
N ALA A 113 -8.24 -0.96 4.18
CA ALA A 113 -7.77 -2.03 5.07
C ALA A 113 -7.92 -1.65 6.55
N LYS A 114 -7.63 -0.39 6.91
CA LYS A 114 -7.65 0.09 8.30
C LYS A 114 -9.01 0.58 8.80
N GLN A 115 -10.03 0.71 7.96
CA GLN A 115 -11.34 1.25 8.37
C GLN A 115 -12.12 0.26 9.26
N ALA A 116 -12.64 0.75 10.38
CA ALA A 116 -13.56 0.02 11.27
C ALA A 116 -15.02 0.14 10.79
N SER A 117 -15.33 -0.33 9.57
CA SER A 117 -16.66 -0.25 8.96
C SER A 117 -16.96 -1.45 8.06
N CYS A 118 -18.19 -1.51 7.51
CA CYS A 118 -18.56 -2.55 6.55
C CYS A 118 -17.74 -2.42 5.26
N ARG A 119 -16.95 -3.45 4.92
CA ARG A 119 -16.06 -3.43 3.74
C ARG A 119 -16.80 -3.21 2.42
N ARG A 120 -17.98 -3.81 2.23
CA ARG A 120 -18.79 -3.55 1.02
C ARG A 120 -19.24 -2.08 0.94
N ALA A 121 -19.61 -1.46 2.07
CA ALA A 121 -19.96 -0.05 2.09
C ALA A 121 -18.75 0.85 1.80
N ALA A 122 -17.58 0.53 2.37
CA ALA A 122 -16.33 1.25 2.12
C ALA A 122 -15.89 1.16 0.65
N LEU A 123 -15.98 -0.03 0.05
CA LEU A 123 -15.59 -0.31 -1.32
C LEU A 123 -16.52 0.37 -2.34
N LEU A 124 -17.84 0.35 -2.10
CA LEU A 124 -18.82 1.04 -2.94
C LEU A 124 -18.71 2.57 -2.80
N ALA A 125 -18.46 3.08 -1.59
CA ALA A 125 -18.27 4.52 -1.37
C ALA A 125 -17.04 5.09 -2.13
N HIS A 126 -16.02 4.28 -2.42
CA HIS A 126 -14.89 4.69 -3.27
C HIS A 126 -15.34 4.98 -4.71
N PHE A 127 -16.29 4.21 -5.24
CA PHE A 127 -16.92 4.44 -6.55
C PHE A 127 -18.11 5.43 -6.47
N SER A 128 -18.24 6.17 -5.37
CA SER A 128 -19.36 7.09 -5.08
C SER A 128 -20.74 6.42 -4.99
N GLU A 129 -20.80 5.08 -4.91
CA GLU A 129 -22.04 4.33 -4.74
C GLU A 129 -22.50 4.32 -3.27
N LYS A 130 -23.81 4.54 -3.06
CA LYS A 130 -24.40 4.63 -1.71
C LYS A 130 -24.93 3.27 -1.26
N TYR A 131 -24.32 2.70 -0.23
CA TYR A 131 -24.77 1.44 0.38
C TYR A 131 -25.24 1.67 1.83
N ALA A 132 -26.56 1.73 2.03
CA ALA A 132 -27.18 2.14 3.29
C ALA A 132 -27.40 1.01 4.31
N SER A 133 -27.24 -0.26 3.92
CA SER A 133 -27.49 -1.43 4.76
C SER A 133 -26.19 -2.12 5.20
N SER A 134 -26.29 -3.08 6.13
CA SER A 134 -25.17 -3.95 6.47
C SER A 134 -25.11 -5.14 5.48
N CYS A 135 -23.94 -5.40 4.91
CA CYS A 135 -23.83 -6.46 3.89
C CYS A 135 -23.93 -7.89 4.45
N ARG A 136 -23.79 -8.05 5.78
CA ARG A 136 -23.82 -9.31 6.54
C ARG A 136 -22.78 -10.39 6.13
N ASN A 137 -22.01 -10.17 5.07
CA ASN A 137 -20.98 -11.09 4.54
C ASN A 137 -19.59 -10.40 4.50
N CYS A 138 -19.14 -9.81 5.61
CA CYS A 138 -17.78 -9.27 5.73
C CYS A 138 -17.32 -9.28 7.20
N ASP A 139 -16.01 -9.21 7.43
CA ASP A 139 -15.38 -9.31 8.76
C ASP A 139 -15.94 -8.36 9.81
N PHE A 140 -16.37 -7.17 9.40
CA PHE A 140 -16.97 -6.16 10.27
C PHE A 140 -18.46 -6.37 10.49
N CYS A 141 -19.21 -6.87 9.49
CA CYS A 141 -20.62 -7.20 9.71
C CYS A 141 -20.81 -8.49 10.52
N ASN A 142 -19.85 -9.42 10.45
CA ASN A 142 -19.91 -10.70 11.15
C ASN A 142 -19.27 -10.65 12.55
N SER A 143 -18.19 -9.86 12.74
CA SER A 143 -17.45 -9.84 14.01
C SER A 143 -16.80 -8.47 14.30
N PRO A 144 -17.60 -7.39 14.47
CA PRO A 144 -17.12 -6.00 14.52
C PRO A 144 -16.14 -5.72 15.66
N GLU A 145 -16.36 -6.29 16.84
CA GLU A 145 -15.48 -6.10 18.00
C GLU A 145 -14.10 -6.70 17.78
N THR A 146 -14.04 -7.87 17.15
CA THR A 146 -12.79 -8.49 16.73
C THR A 146 -12.06 -7.63 15.69
N VAL A 147 -12.76 -6.89 14.80
CA VAL A 147 -12.12 -5.91 13.91
C VAL A 147 -11.50 -4.79 14.74
N ARG A 148 -12.28 -4.16 15.63
CA ARG A 148 -11.83 -3.01 16.45
C ARG A 148 -10.61 -3.37 17.30
N SER A 149 -10.61 -4.55 17.92
CA SER A 149 -9.48 -5.11 18.67
C SER A 149 -8.26 -5.39 17.76
N SER A 150 -8.48 -5.96 16.57
CA SER A 150 -7.40 -6.16 15.59
C SER A 150 -6.77 -4.84 15.14
N LEU A 151 -7.58 -3.80 14.91
CA LEU A 151 -7.15 -2.48 14.45
C LEU A 151 -6.47 -1.65 15.55
N SER A 152 -6.90 -1.76 16.81
CA SER A 152 -6.21 -1.11 17.94
C SER A 152 -4.85 -1.78 18.19
N ALA A 153 -4.78 -3.10 18.22
CA ALA A 153 -3.53 -3.85 18.33
C ALA A 153 -2.56 -3.52 17.18
N LEU A 154 -3.06 -3.45 15.93
CA LEU A 154 -2.28 -3.02 14.77
C LEU A 154 -1.74 -1.59 14.92
N SER A 155 -2.57 -0.66 15.39
CA SER A 155 -2.17 0.74 15.56
C SER A 155 -1.13 0.92 16.68
N LEU A 156 -1.25 0.16 17.76
CA LEU A 156 -0.23 0.07 18.83
C LEU A 156 1.09 -0.49 18.30
N ALA A 157 1.04 -1.57 17.51
CA ALA A 157 2.24 -2.16 16.89
C ALA A 157 2.90 -1.20 15.87
N GLU A 158 2.12 -0.41 15.12
CA GLU A 158 2.64 0.63 14.23
C GLU A 158 3.37 1.74 15.00
N ALA A 159 2.80 2.19 16.14
CA ALA A 159 3.42 3.18 17.01
C ALA A 159 4.71 2.66 17.67
N GLN A 160 4.70 1.44 18.21
CA GLN A 160 5.88 0.79 18.79
C GLN A 160 7.01 0.66 17.76
N GLN A 161 6.71 0.17 16.55
CA GLN A 161 7.68 0.09 15.46
C GLN A 161 8.21 1.46 15.03
N ALA A 162 7.41 2.53 15.13
CA ALA A 162 7.87 3.89 14.83
C ALA A 162 8.86 4.40 15.89
N PHE A 163 8.52 4.25 17.17
CA PHE A 163 9.40 4.61 18.29
C PHE A 163 10.76 3.90 18.23
N GLN A 164 10.77 2.58 18.02
CA GLN A 164 11.99 1.78 17.87
C GLN A 164 12.89 2.28 16.73
N ARG A 165 12.31 2.71 15.60
CA ARG A 165 13.07 3.28 14.47
C ARG A 165 13.69 4.63 14.80
N THR A 166 13.00 5.48 15.56
CA THR A 166 13.56 6.77 16.03
C THR A 166 14.71 6.54 17.01
N ALA A 167 14.53 5.65 18.00
CA ALA A 167 15.58 5.31 18.97
C ALA A 167 16.84 4.75 18.28
N ASN A 168 16.68 3.79 17.36
CA ASN A 168 17.79 3.20 16.61
C ASN A 168 18.48 4.21 15.66
N ARG A 169 17.77 5.23 15.18
CA ARG A 169 18.36 6.33 14.40
C ARG A 169 19.22 7.24 15.27
N SER A 170 18.74 7.61 16.47
CA SER A 170 19.52 8.42 17.41
C SER A 170 20.80 7.70 17.86
N PHE A 171 20.70 6.40 18.18
CA PHE A 171 21.87 5.59 18.53
C PHE A 171 22.92 5.55 17.41
N ARG A 172 22.50 5.36 16.14
CA ARG A 172 23.42 5.38 14.99
C ARG A 172 24.10 6.74 14.75
N MET A 173 23.47 7.85 15.13
CA MET A 173 24.09 9.19 15.03
C MET A 173 25.09 9.46 16.16
N GLY A 174 24.90 8.86 17.35
CA GLY A 174 25.83 8.99 18.48
C GLY A 174 27.08 8.11 18.38
N ALA A 175 27.15 7.20 17.41
CA ALA A 175 28.23 6.22 17.28
C ALA A 175 29.41 6.69 16.39
N SER A 176 29.37 7.92 15.85
CA SER A 176 30.37 8.44 14.91
C SER A 176 31.25 9.56 15.48
N SER A 177 31.33 9.69 16.80
CA SER A 177 32.10 10.73 17.51
C SER A 177 32.87 10.15 18.70
N GLY A 178 33.71 9.15 18.41
CA GLY A 178 34.62 8.51 19.37
C GLY A 178 36.04 8.50 18.81
N GLU A 179 36.69 9.66 18.82
CA GLU A 179 38.12 9.76 18.50
C GLU A 179 38.95 9.14 19.63
N GLY A 180 39.95 8.34 19.27
CA GLY A 180 40.76 7.61 20.24
C GLY A 180 41.79 8.52 20.91
N GLY A 181 41.68 8.72 22.21
CA GLY A 181 42.76 9.29 23.03
C GLY A 181 43.84 8.22 23.25
N GLU A 182 44.98 8.38 22.58
CA GLU A 182 46.15 7.53 22.74
C GLU A 182 46.84 7.84 24.08
N TRP A 183 46.95 6.84 24.95
CA TRP A 183 47.67 6.96 26.23
C TRP A 183 49.09 6.49 26.04
N GLN A 184 50.04 7.43 26.04
CA GLN A 184 51.46 7.13 26.09
C GLN A 184 51.88 7.00 27.57
N GLU A 185 52.27 5.80 27.98
CA GLU A 185 52.92 5.59 29.28
C GLU A 185 54.33 6.19 29.20
N GLY A 186 54.63 7.16 30.07
CA GLY A 186 55.95 7.78 30.16
C GLY A 186 56.90 6.93 31.00
N GLU A 187 58.06 6.63 30.46
CA GLU A 187 59.15 5.98 31.20
C GLU A 187 59.73 6.95 32.24
N GLU A 188 59.83 6.50 33.51
CA GLU A 188 60.31 7.30 34.63
C GLU A 188 61.78 6.91 34.94
N GLU A 189 62.74 7.64 34.37
CA GLU A 189 64.17 7.54 34.74
C GLU A 189 64.45 8.38 36.02
N GLY A 190 64.99 7.74 37.07
CA GLY A 190 65.34 8.39 38.35
C GLY A 190 66.06 7.47 39.33
#